data_AF-A0A9W7B1W5-F1
#
_entry.id   AF-A0A9W7B1W5-F1
#
_cell.length_a   1.000
_cell.length_b   1.000
_cell.length_c   1.000
_cell.angle_alpha   90.00
_cell.angle_beta   90.00
_cell.angle_gamma   90.00
#
_symmetry.space_group_name_H-M   'P 1'
#
loop_
_entity.id
_entity.type
_entity.pdbx_description
1 polymer ?
#
loop_
_entity_poly.entity_id
_entity_poly.type
_entity_poly.pdbx_seq_one_letter_code
_entity_poly.pdbx_strand_id
1 'polypeptide(L)'
;MRFIFLLFLLFFSSPVAYSFHHVYKSTQKRPTSPLFTSDSSSDSPPPLDPDWQTFRARLIASSKNQTTDSETWAYLHQTNHIERGSLILGSSNDVTSMIGFGLRQQYFHKSVMLILEHTDKFTKGIILNRPMLKKLPPSLGGFECWFGGDVQNAESLRPEFTCLHTLKSDQAKRASMNVCQDVYWTTLENARILIEEGEGAGEDFWVFGGYAGWGKGQLREELERKSWHMASADSGLVLEELSRQARDPDLLDAGLSTWENLMSLIGLSSHVEKTRNSFPDLMLKEWAAENLIEKEEERKVDAPSTQDILRTSTPVDRLIKSANEAAQGSLLGSGTLVAASTTSRSPHLLNRQYMHKSVVLLIQEDEVASIGVILNRPSGNGVEITVKGERIVKPILFGGEFSMKDSPPLLWLHNKKSLKTAKIGKPLGLASNAIWKCTAQEALKSIETGLSNVHDFIIISGVSVWTKGEKGIVRGMKGEIKKGKFVGVGGEKVGGVDGVWDKIVGQKTISKENLYRTTAFSEDIWRQCVGGEGGGGREMVYKSDVSTIKLADDALRNWLRMFMVGIEDEGESLGYQKGEEEEG
;
A
#
# COMPACT_ATOMS: atom_id res chain seq x y z
N MET A 1 20.95 13.10 20.37
CA MET A 1 20.69 11.64 20.47
C MET A 1 19.31 11.26 21.06
N ARG A 2 18.37 12.20 21.31
CA ARG A 2 16.97 11.92 21.71
C ARG A 2 15.89 12.41 20.71
N PHE A 3 16.28 13.11 19.64
CA PHE A 3 15.35 13.63 18.62
C PHE A 3 15.09 12.68 17.44
N ILE A 4 15.92 11.65 17.25
CA ILE A 4 15.77 10.65 16.16
C ILE A 4 14.78 9.54 16.53
N PHE A 5 14.46 9.37 17.82
CA PHE A 5 13.59 8.29 18.30
C PHE A 5 12.09 8.52 18.01
N LEU A 6 11.67 9.78 17.80
CA LEU A 6 10.26 10.08 17.51
C LEU A 6 9.91 9.89 16.02
N LEU A 7 10.87 10.03 15.09
CA LEU A 7 10.63 9.74 13.67
C LEU A 7 10.50 8.23 13.40
N PHE A 8 11.28 7.39 14.09
CA PHE A 8 11.27 5.94 13.85
C PHE A 8 9.93 5.25 14.18
N LEU A 9 9.14 5.81 15.10
CA LEU A 9 7.82 5.27 15.47
C LEU A 9 6.68 5.69 14.50
N LEU A 10 6.87 6.73 13.70
CA LEU A 10 5.88 7.14 12.69
C LEU A 10 6.09 6.39 11.35
N PHE A 11 7.31 5.91 11.06
CA PHE A 11 7.64 5.28 9.77
C PHE A 11 7.54 3.73 9.74
N PHE A 12 7.48 3.05 10.90
CA PHE A 12 7.45 1.57 10.99
C PHE A 12 6.13 0.96 11.50
N SER A 13 5.04 1.72 11.54
CA SER A 13 3.70 1.17 11.75
C SER A 13 3.22 0.49 10.46
N SER A 14 3.25 -0.84 10.42
CA SER A 14 2.31 -1.64 9.61
C SER A 14 0.87 -1.22 10.00
N PRO A 15 -0.17 -1.37 9.16
CA PRO A 15 -1.52 -0.95 9.52
C PRO A 15 -2.06 -1.88 10.61
N VAL A 16 -1.77 -1.52 11.86
CA VAL A 16 -2.58 -1.98 12.97
C VAL A 16 -3.87 -1.22 12.81
N ALA A 17 -4.85 -1.88 12.21
CA ALA A 17 -6.24 -1.61 12.48
C ALA A 17 -6.35 -1.46 14.01
N TYR A 18 -6.57 -0.22 14.49
CA TYR A 18 -7.03 -0.01 15.84
C TYR A 18 -8.43 -0.63 15.90
N SER A 19 -8.48 -1.93 16.20
CA SER A 19 -9.67 -2.55 16.78
C SER A 19 -9.87 -1.88 18.14
N PHE A 20 -10.61 -0.78 18.16
CA PHE A 20 -11.25 -0.31 19.37
C PHE A 20 -12.26 -1.37 19.81
N HIS A 21 -11.80 -2.31 20.62
CA HIS A 21 -12.68 -3.14 21.44
C HIS A 21 -13.07 -2.32 22.68
N HIS A 22 -13.88 -1.29 22.48
CA HIS A 22 -14.69 -0.74 23.55
C HIS A 22 -16.12 -1.19 23.31
N VAL A 23 -16.60 -2.05 24.21
CA VAL A 23 -18.00 -2.46 24.34
C VAL A 23 -18.83 -1.21 24.63
N TYR A 24 -19.30 -0.54 23.59
CA TYR A 24 -20.41 0.41 23.71
C TYR A 24 -21.70 -0.41 23.60
N LYS A 25 -22.31 -0.69 24.76
CA LYS A 25 -23.73 -1.07 24.80
C LYS A 25 -24.53 0.13 24.27
N SER A 26 -24.88 0.09 22.99
CA SER A 26 -25.85 1.01 22.40
C SER A 26 -27.24 0.67 22.93
N THR A 27 -27.69 1.38 23.96
CA THR A 27 -29.12 1.58 24.20
C THR A 27 -29.63 2.53 23.13
N GLN A 28 -30.45 2.02 22.22
CA GLN A 28 -31.21 2.82 21.28
C GLN A 28 -32.02 3.88 22.05
N LYS A 29 -31.77 5.15 21.76
CA LYS A 29 -32.75 6.23 21.98
C LYS A 29 -32.93 6.99 20.69
N ARG A 30 -34.19 6.97 20.21
CA ARG A 30 -34.71 7.73 19.08
C ARG A 30 -34.38 9.22 19.23
N PRO A 31 -34.21 9.97 18.13
CA PRO A 31 -34.15 11.43 18.21
C PRO A 31 -35.53 11.96 18.61
N THR A 32 -35.63 12.50 19.83
CA THR A 32 -36.80 13.27 20.28
C THR A 32 -36.63 14.72 19.85
N SER A 33 -37.62 15.24 19.12
CA SER A 33 -37.79 16.66 18.77
C SER A 33 -37.72 17.55 20.02
N PRO A 34 -37.12 18.75 19.96
CA PRO A 34 -37.22 19.69 21.07
C PRO A 34 -38.57 20.41 21.03
N LEU A 35 -39.32 20.25 22.12
CA LEU A 35 -40.48 21.06 22.48
C LEU A 35 -40.03 22.50 22.76
N PHE A 36 -40.85 23.46 22.30
CA PHE A 36 -40.74 24.88 22.56
C PHE A 36 -40.51 25.21 24.03
N THR A 37 -39.50 26.05 24.31
CA THR A 37 -39.51 26.98 25.44
C THR A 37 -39.00 28.32 24.93
N SER A 38 -39.85 29.34 25.05
CA SER A 38 -39.54 30.74 24.85
C SER A 38 -38.52 31.22 25.88
N ASP A 39 -37.39 31.74 25.43
CA ASP A 39 -36.75 32.88 26.09
C ASP A 39 -35.85 33.65 25.12
N SER A 40 -36.01 34.97 25.16
CA SER A 40 -35.41 35.96 24.29
C SER A 40 -34.05 36.45 24.82
N SER A 41 -32.98 36.33 24.03
CA SER A 41 -31.99 37.40 23.76
C SER A 41 -30.76 36.87 23.00
N SER A 42 -30.37 37.65 21.98
CA SER A 42 -29.19 37.65 21.09
C SER A 42 -27.89 37.03 21.68
N ASP A 43 -27.00 36.39 20.93
CA ASP A 43 -26.50 36.73 19.59
C ASP A 43 -25.81 35.48 19.02
N SER A 44 -26.43 34.82 18.04
CA SER A 44 -25.81 33.71 17.30
C SER A 44 -25.46 34.25 15.92
N PRO A 45 -24.24 34.04 15.39
CA PRO A 45 -23.98 34.40 14.00
C PRO A 45 -25.00 33.68 13.10
N PRO A 46 -25.53 34.35 12.07
CA PRO A 46 -26.54 33.76 11.21
C PRO A 46 -26.00 32.46 10.58
N PRO A 47 -26.88 31.49 10.25
CA PRO A 47 -26.47 30.30 9.53
C PRO A 47 -25.72 30.74 8.27
N LEU A 48 -24.54 30.16 8.05
CA LEU A 48 -23.80 30.33 6.82
C LEU A 48 -24.71 29.95 5.64
N ASP A 49 -25.11 30.94 4.84
CA ASP A 49 -25.95 30.77 3.65
C ASP A 49 -25.34 29.72 2.70
N PRO A 50 -25.97 28.59 2.38
CA PRO A 50 -25.39 27.52 1.55
C PRO A 50 -24.76 28.01 0.23
N ASP A 51 -25.20 29.14 -0.30
CA ASP A 51 -24.67 29.76 -1.52
C ASP A 51 -23.35 30.52 -1.31
N TRP A 52 -22.89 30.72 -0.06
CA TRP A 52 -21.72 31.56 0.19
C TRP A 52 -20.45 30.99 -0.44
N GLN A 53 -20.29 29.67 -0.51
CA GLN A 53 -19.12 29.00 -1.10
C GLN A 53 -19.06 29.25 -2.61
N THR A 54 -20.20 29.02 -3.29
CA THR A 54 -20.42 29.34 -4.70
C THR A 54 -20.19 30.83 -4.96
N PHE A 55 -20.75 31.69 -4.11
CA PHE A 55 -20.54 33.13 -4.16
C PHE A 55 -19.07 33.50 -4.00
N ARG A 56 -18.32 32.92 -3.05
CA ARG A 56 -16.88 33.17 -2.88
C ARG A 56 -16.06 32.69 -4.08
N ALA A 57 -16.35 31.51 -4.62
CA ALA A 57 -15.69 31.01 -5.82
C ALA A 57 -15.91 31.97 -7.01
N ARG A 58 -17.14 32.43 -7.22
CA ARG A 58 -17.52 33.41 -8.27
C ARG A 58 -16.90 34.79 -8.05
N LEU A 59 -16.91 35.29 -6.82
CA LEU A 59 -16.38 36.60 -6.47
C LEU A 59 -14.86 36.67 -6.65
N ILE A 60 -14.15 35.59 -6.35
CA ILE A 60 -12.70 35.55 -6.53
C ILE A 60 -12.34 35.41 -8.01
N ALA A 61 -13.10 34.63 -8.78
CA ALA A 61 -12.93 34.55 -10.23
C ALA A 61 -13.13 35.92 -10.91
N SER A 62 -14.17 36.66 -10.52
CA SER A 62 -14.42 38.01 -11.05
C SER A 62 -13.34 39.02 -10.63
N SER A 63 -12.70 38.84 -9.46
CA SER A 63 -11.60 39.70 -9.00
C SER A 63 -10.28 39.52 -9.76
N LYS A 64 -10.05 38.35 -10.39
CA LYS A 64 -8.79 38.02 -11.08
C LYS A 64 -8.68 38.54 -12.52
N ASN A 65 -9.64 39.34 -12.99
CA ASN A 65 -9.66 39.88 -14.36
C ASN A 65 -9.53 38.79 -15.45
N GLN A 66 -9.96 37.56 -15.17
CA GLN A 66 -10.36 36.67 -16.24
C GLN A 66 -11.57 37.34 -16.88
N THR A 67 -11.48 37.67 -18.18
CA THR A 67 -12.61 38.15 -18.96
C THR A 67 -13.79 37.24 -18.65
N THR A 68 -14.84 37.82 -18.07
CA THR A 68 -16.14 37.16 -17.92
C THR A 68 -16.70 36.95 -19.33
N ASP A 69 -16.18 35.97 -20.04
CA ASP A 69 -17.00 35.28 -21.02
C ASP A 69 -18.13 34.67 -20.22
N SER A 70 -19.34 35.14 -20.52
CA SER A 70 -20.63 34.80 -19.91
C SER A 70 -20.95 33.29 -19.92
N GLU A 71 -20.01 32.43 -20.32
CA GLU A 71 -20.16 30.99 -20.56
C GLU A 71 -19.32 30.12 -19.60
N THR A 72 -18.49 30.68 -18.71
CA THR A 72 -17.74 29.87 -17.73
C THR A 72 -18.63 29.53 -16.53
N TRP A 73 -19.24 28.35 -16.57
CA TRP A 73 -20.21 27.87 -15.57
C TRP A 73 -19.56 27.13 -14.37
N ALA A 74 -18.26 26.82 -14.43
CA ALA A 74 -17.52 26.09 -13.41
C ALA A 74 -16.47 26.97 -12.70
N TYR A 75 -16.62 27.16 -11.38
CA TYR A 75 -15.70 27.95 -10.55
C TYR A 75 -14.98 27.08 -9.52
N LEU A 76 -13.65 27.16 -9.50
CA LEU A 76 -12.80 26.50 -8.51
C LEU A 76 -11.69 27.47 -8.07
N HIS A 77 -11.50 27.65 -6.77
CA HIS A 77 -10.52 28.58 -6.23
C HIS A 77 -9.81 28.01 -5.00
N GLN A 78 -8.48 28.20 -4.93
CA GLN A 78 -7.65 27.74 -3.82
C GLN A 78 -7.89 28.54 -2.53
N THR A 79 -8.26 27.87 -1.44
CA THR A 79 -8.53 28.47 -0.12
C THR A 79 -7.68 27.81 0.98
N ASN A 80 -7.56 28.43 2.15
CA ASN A 80 -6.89 27.84 3.33
C ASN A 80 -7.89 27.42 4.42
N HIS A 81 -9.19 27.61 4.17
CA HIS A 81 -10.25 27.28 5.13
C HIS A 81 -10.75 25.86 4.93
N ILE A 82 -10.68 25.05 5.99
CA ILE A 82 -11.25 23.71 6.02
C ILE A 82 -12.71 23.82 6.40
N GLU A 83 -13.58 23.30 5.55
CA GLU A 83 -15.00 23.26 5.78
C GLU A 83 -15.67 22.19 4.95
N ARG A 84 -16.89 21.83 5.35
CA ARG A 84 -17.74 20.94 4.57
C ARG A 84 -18.04 21.56 3.21
N GLY A 85 -17.98 20.76 2.16
CA GLY A 85 -18.17 21.19 0.78
C GLY A 85 -16.88 21.57 0.06
N SER A 86 -15.79 21.81 0.79
CA SER A 86 -14.49 22.06 0.16
C SER A 86 -13.90 20.80 -0.48
N LEU A 87 -13.14 21.02 -1.56
CA LEU A 87 -12.30 20.02 -2.19
C LEU A 87 -10.87 20.11 -1.66
N ILE A 88 -10.22 18.96 -1.49
CA ILE A 88 -8.78 18.87 -1.32
C ILE A 88 -8.18 18.03 -2.45
N LEU A 89 -7.12 18.55 -3.06
CA LEU A 89 -6.42 17.96 -4.18
C LEU A 89 -5.04 17.50 -3.71
N GLY A 90 -4.68 16.25 -3.96
CA GLY A 90 -3.36 15.71 -3.61
C GLY A 90 -2.24 16.51 -4.25
N SER A 91 -1.30 17.01 -3.47
CA SER A 91 -0.08 17.63 -3.98
C SER A 91 0.91 16.53 -4.38
N SER A 92 1.66 16.75 -5.47
CA SER A 92 2.73 15.85 -5.95
C SER A 92 4.12 16.48 -5.81
N ASN A 93 4.28 17.42 -4.86
CA ASN A 93 5.50 18.23 -4.69
C ASN A 93 6.46 17.76 -3.59
N ASP A 94 6.02 16.89 -2.69
CA ASP A 94 6.83 16.53 -1.51
C ASP A 94 7.23 15.05 -1.55
N VAL A 95 8.40 14.74 -0.98
CA VAL A 95 8.93 13.38 -0.79
C VAL A 95 7.90 12.49 -0.07
N THR A 96 7.14 13.09 0.85
CA THR A 96 6.00 12.46 1.52
C THR A 96 4.94 11.98 0.53
N SER A 97 4.64 12.76 -0.52
CA SER A 97 3.69 12.40 -1.58
C SER A 97 4.28 11.37 -2.56
N MET A 98 5.55 11.54 -2.98
CA MET A 98 6.18 10.61 -3.92
C MET A 98 6.36 9.22 -3.35
N ILE A 99 6.75 9.11 -2.08
CA ILE A 99 7.13 7.81 -1.51
C ILE A 99 6.10 7.29 -0.50
N GLY A 100 5.44 8.16 0.26
CA GLY A 100 4.30 7.77 1.10
C GLY A 100 3.14 7.26 0.25
N PHE A 101 2.65 8.07 -0.68
CA PHE A 101 1.58 7.63 -1.59
C PHE A 101 2.10 6.63 -2.61
N GLY A 102 3.25 6.88 -3.26
CA GLY A 102 3.78 5.97 -4.28
C GLY A 102 4.08 4.54 -3.81
N LEU A 103 4.47 4.32 -2.54
CA LEU A 103 4.79 2.97 -2.03
C LEU A 103 3.74 2.35 -1.11
N ARG A 104 2.94 3.14 -0.37
CA ARG A 104 2.05 2.59 0.68
C ARG A 104 0.57 2.91 0.48
N GLN A 105 0.27 4.10 -0.02
CA GLN A 105 -1.11 4.60 -0.10
C GLN A 105 -1.36 5.20 -1.49
N GLN A 106 -1.18 4.37 -2.53
CA GLN A 106 -1.21 4.81 -3.92
C GLN A 106 -2.52 5.52 -4.25
N TYR A 107 -3.63 5.07 -3.66
CA TYR A 107 -4.96 5.67 -3.84
C TYR A 107 -5.05 7.15 -3.48
N PHE A 108 -4.23 7.66 -2.54
CA PHE A 108 -4.20 9.10 -2.19
C PHE A 108 -3.37 9.94 -3.16
N HIS A 109 -2.52 9.33 -3.99
CA HIS A 109 -1.74 10.07 -4.98
C HIS A 109 -2.65 10.78 -5.96
N LYS A 110 -2.54 12.12 -6.09
CA LYS A 110 -3.42 12.94 -6.95
C LYS A 110 -4.92 12.63 -6.74
N SER A 111 -5.33 12.36 -5.51
CA SER A 111 -6.75 12.22 -5.19
C SER A 111 -7.43 13.59 -5.17
N VAL A 112 -8.72 13.58 -5.51
CA VAL A 112 -9.63 14.71 -5.38
C VAL A 112 -10.64 14.30 -4.33
N MET A 113 -10.66 14.96 -3.18
CA MET A 113 -11.55 14.58 -2.08
C MET A 113 -12.50 15.68 -1.70
N LEU A 114 -13.75 15.31 -1.41
CA LEU A 114 -14.79 16.21 -0.90
C LEU A 114 -14.89 16.08 0.61
N ILE A 115 -14.81 17.19 1.33
CA ILE A 115 -15.01 17.22 2.78
C ILE A 115 -16.51 17.14 3.09
N LEU A 116 -16.93 16.07 3.77
CA LEU A 116 -18.32 15.83 4.16
C LEU A 116 -18.63 16.36 5.55
N GLU A 117 -17.65 16.29 6.45
CA GLU A 117 -17.76 16.76 7.82
C GLU A 117 -16.43 17.35 8.28
N HIS A 118 -16.49 18.47 8.99
CA HIS A 118 -15.33 19.05 9.66
C HIS A 118 -15.74 19.53 11.05
N THR A 119 -15.14 18.92 12.07
CA THR A 119 -15.33 19.28 13.48
C THR A 119 -13.98 19.58 14.12
N ASP A 120 -14.00 20.05 15.37
CA ASP A 120 -12.78 20.28 16.16
C ASP A 120 -12.01 18.98 16.49
N LYS A 121 -12.65 17.82 16.35
CA LYS A 121 -12.08 16.50 16.70
C LYS A 121 -11.73 15.65 15.50
N PHE A 122 -12.49 15.78 14.41
CA PHE A 122 -12.42 14.87 13.27
C PHE A 122 -12.84 15.56 11.98
N THR A 123 -12.16 15.20 10.89
CA THR A 123 -12.57 15.58 9.53
C THR A 123 -12.81 14.32 8.72
N LYS A 124 -13.94 14.28 8.00
CA LYS A 124 -14.33 13.20 7.09
C LYS A 124 -14.37 13.71 5.66
N GLY A 125 -13.77 12.98 4.74
CA GLY A 125 -13.91 13.23 3.31
C GLY A 125 -14.02 11.94 2.50
N ILE A 126 -14.40 12.06 1.23
CA ILE A 126 -14.47 10.95 0.28
C ILE A 126 -13.67 11.27 -0.98
N ILE A 127 -12.99 10.27 -1.54
CA ILE A 127 -12.29 10.40 -2.82
C ILE A 127 -13.32 10.34 -3.96
N LEU A 128 -13.31 11.38 -4.81
CA LEU A 128 -14.25 11.56 -5.91
C LEU A 128 -13.76 10.95 -7.22
N ASN A 129 -12.45 10.91 -7.46
CA ASN A 129 -11.86 10.54 -8.76
C ASN A 129 -11.33 9.09 -8.78
N ARG A 130 -12.04 8.16 -8.14
CA ARG A 130 -11.72 6.72 -8.14
C ARG A 130 -12.96 5.87 -8.43
N PRO A 131 -13.55 5.96 -9.63
CA PRO A 131 -14.64 5.08 -10.02
C PRO A 131 -14.18 3.62 -9.98
N MET A 132 -15.08 2.71 -9.64
CA MET A 132 -14.83 1.27 -9.70
C MET A 132 -15.71 0.63 -10.77
N LEU A 133 -15.20 -0.41 -11.43
CA LEU A 133 -16.01 -1.23 -12.32
C LEU A 133 -17.11 -1.99 -11.56
N LYS A 134 -16.81 -2.35 -10.31
CA LYS A 134 -17.65 -3.19 -9.47
C LYS A 134 -18.87 -2.41 -8.97
N LYS A 135 -20.05 -2.83 -9.43
CA LYS A 135 -21.31 -2.47 -8.79
C LYS A 135 -21.42 -3.17 -7.43
N LEU A 136 -22.09 -2.53 -6.48
CA LEU A 136 -22.47 -3.19 -5.24
C LEU A 136 -23.29 -4.46 -5.55
N PRO A 137 -23.22 -5.50 -4.71
CA PRO A 137 -24.02 -6.70 -4.91
C PRO A 137 -25.52 -6.34 -4.96
N PRO A 138 -26.36 -7.14 -5.64
CA PRO A 138 -27.81 -6.88 -5.71
C PRO A 138 -28.48 -6.73 -4.33
N SER A 139 -27.96 -7.41 -3.31
CA SER A 139 -28.43 -7.28 -1.91
C SER A 139 -28.24 -5.89 -1.31
N LEU A 140 -27.32 -5.09 -1.87
CA LEU A 140 -27.04 -3.71 -1.52
C LEU A 140 -27.59 -2.72 -2.56
N GLY A 141 -28.42 -3.17 -3.51
CA GLY A 141 -29.11 -2.32 -4.48
C GLY A 141 -28.43 -2.18 -5.85
N GLY A 142 -27.28 -2.83 -6.08
CA GLY A 142 -26.69 -2.84 -7.43
C GLY A 142 -26.05 -1.52 -7.88
N PHE A 143 -25.80 -0.58 -6.96
CA PHE A 143 -25.29 0.75 -7.28
C PHE A 143 -23.90 0.72 -7.91
N GLU A 144 -23.65 1.67 -8.82
CA GLU A 144 -22.28 2.05 -9.19
C GLU A 144 -21.56 2.62 -7.98
N CYS A 145 -20.27 2.30 -7.87
CA CYS A 145 -19.52 2.56 -6.66
C CYS A 145 -18.15 3.15 -6.98
N TRP A 146 -17.74 4.10 -6.16
CA TRP A 146 -16.42 4.71 -6.16
C TRP A 146 -15.65 4.25 -4.93
N PHE A 147 -14.33 4.17 -5.05
CA PHE A 147 -13.46 4.00 -3.89
C PHE A 147 -13.44 5.32 -3.12
N GLY A 148 -14.17 5.39 -1.99
CA GLY A 148 -14.31 6.60 -1.18
C GLY A 148 -13.16 6.86 -0.22
N GLY A 149 -12.37 5.83 0.12
CA GLY A 149 -11.20 5.95 0.98
C GLY A 149 -10.82 4.62 1.63
N ASP A 150 -9.77 4.62 2.44
CA ASP A 150 -9.21 3.43 3.08
C ASP A 150 -9.94 3.00 4.36
N VAL A 151 -10.61 3.94 5.03
CA VAL A 151 -11.36 3.64 6.26
C VAL A 151 -12.73 3.05 5.91
N GLN A 152 -13.01 1.85 6.43
CA GLN A 152 -14.29 1.15 6.24
C GLN A 152 -14.71 1.02 4.76
N ASN A 153 -13.74 0.78 3.88
CA ASN A 153 -13.97 0.59 2.45
C ASN A 153 -14.84 -0.65 2.15
N ALA A 154 -15.19 -0.85 0.88
CA ALA A 154 -16.06 -1.94 0.44
C ALA A 154 -15.54 -3.36 0.76
N GLU A 155 -14.23 -3.51 1.02
CA GLU A 155 -13.60 -4.79 1.37
C GLU A 155 -13.42 -4.98 2.89
N SER A 156 -13.76 -3.97 3.69
CA SER A 156 -13.64 -4.02 5.13
C SER A 156 -14.68 -4.97 5.75
N LEU A 157 -14.36 -5.54 6.93
CA LEU A 157 -15.30 -6.39 7.69
C LEU A 157 -16.62 -5.68 8.03
N ARG A 158 -16.57 -4.35 8.17
CA ARG A 158 -17.70 -3.47 8.38
C ARG A 158 -17.58 -2.32 7.38
N PRO A 159 -18.09 -2.48 6.16
CA PRO A 159 -18.02 -1.45 5.14
C PRO A 159 -19.02 -0.33 5.45
N GLU A 160 -18.63 0.89 5.13
CA GLU A 160 -19.47 2.07 5.19
C GLU A 160 -19.63 2.65 3.79
N PHE A 161 -20.85 3.03 3.43
CA PHE A 161 -21.17 3.59 2.11
C PHE A 161 -21.81 4.96 2.26
N THR A 162 -21.20 5.96 1.61
CA THR A 162 -21.71 7.33 1.52
C THR A 162 -22.38 7.52 0.17
N CYS A 163 -23.59 8.07 0.14
CA CYS A 163 -24.33 8.35 -1.10
C CYS A 163 -24.50 9.85 -1.28
N LEU A 164 -23.97 10.41 -2.36
CA LEU A 164 -24.24 11.80 -2.77
C LEU A 164 -25.49 11.86 -3.67
N HIS A 165 -26.30 12.89 -3.53
CA HIS A 165 -27.47 13.14 -4.40
C HIS A 165 -27.86 14.62 -4.45
N THR A 166 -28.74 14.95 -5.40
CA THR A 166 -29.30 16.30 -5.60
C THR A 166 -30.82 16.37 -5.41
N LEU A 167 -31.44 15.30 -4.88
CA LEU A 167 -32.89 15.26 -4.60
C LEU A 167 -33.34 16.45 -3.73
N LYS A 168 -34.41 17.11 -4.17
CA LYS A 168 -34.91 18.37 -3.56
C LYS A 168 -36.08 18.20 -2.61
N SER A 169 -36.65 16.99 -2.54
CA SER A 169 -37.81 16.73 -1.69
C SER A 169 -37.49 16.93 -0.22
N ASP A 170 -38.49 17.32 0.57
CA ASP A 170 -38.30 17.58 1.99
C ASP A 170 -37.92 16.30 2.75
N GLN A 171 -38.36 15.13 2.28
CA GLN A 171 -37.99 13.83 2.82
C GLN A 171 -36.49 13.56 2.60
N ALA A 172 -36.00 13.73 1.37
CA ALA A 172 -34.59 13.58 1.06
C ALA A 172 -33.72 14.55 1.88
N LYS A 173 -34.13 15.82 2.02
CA LYS A 173 -33.42 16.82 2.83
C LYS A 173 -33.38 16.46 4.31
N ARG A 174 -34.45 15.88 4.88
CA ARG A 174 -34.46 15.42 6.29
C ARG A 174 -33.61 14.18 6.53
N ALA A 175 -33.52 13.29 5.54
CA ALA A 175 -32.75 12.07 5.62
C ALA A 175 -31.25 12.26 5.34
N SER A 176 -30.83 13.49 5.03
CA SER A 176 -29.51 13.76 4.45
C SER A 176 -28.87 15.00 5.05
N MET A 177 -27.56 15.11 4.91
CA MET A 177 -26.79 16.27 5.33
C MET A 177 -26.41 17.09 4.11
N ASN A 178 -26.66 18.40 4.15
CA ASN A 178 -26.20 19.30 3.10
C ASN A 178 -24.67 19.37 3.10
N VAL A 179 -24.05 19.18 1.93
CA VAL A 179 -22.60 19.31 1.73
C VAL A 179 -22.25 20.70 1.23
N CYS A 180 -22.84 21.08 0.09
CA CYS A 180 -22.76 22.39 -0.53
C CYS A 180 -24.08 22.68 -1.28
N GLN A 181 -24.15 23.76 -2.05
CA GLN A 181 -25.36 24.20 -2.74
C GLN A 181 -26.01 23.06 -3.55
N ASP A 182 -27.23 22.67 -3.18
CA ASP A 182 -28.03 21.59 -3.80
C ASP A 182 -27.39 20.18 -3.83
N VAL A 183 -26.29 19.96 -3.11
CA VAL A 183 -25.66 18.64 -2.96
C VAL A 183 -25.76 18.17 -1.53
N TYR A 184 -26.26 16.95 -1.37
CA TYR A 184 -26.48 16.31 -0.09
C TYR A 184 -25.76 14.96 -0.04
N TRP A 185 -25.40 14.54 1.17
CA TRP A 185 -24.91 13.19 1.40
C TRP A 185 -25.79 12.47 2.43
N THR A 186 -25.95 11.17 2.24
CA THR A 186 -26.67 10.28 3.15
C THR A 186 -26.04 8.89 3.19
N THR A 187 -26.56 8.00 4.03
CA THR A 187 -26.10 6.60 4.10
C THR A 187 -26.75 5.76 3.01
N LEU A 188 -26.14 4.63 2.65
CA LEU A 188 -26.76 3.68 1.71
C LEU A 188 -28.14 3.18 2.17
N GLU A 189 -28.33 3.02 3.48
CA GLU A 189 -29.64 2.62 4.02
C GLU A 189 -30.70 3.69 3.75
N ASN A 190 -30.39 4.95 4.02
CA ASN A 190 -31.30 6.05 3.75
C ASN A 190 -31.56 6.23 2.25
N ALA A 191 -30.55 6.06 1.39
CA ALA A 191 -30.72 6.12 -0.06
C ALA A 191 -31.71 5.04 -0.55
N ARG A 192 -31.61 3.83 -0.03
CA ARG A 192 -32.55 2.75 -0.35
C ARG A 192 -33.97 3.05 0.11
N ILE A 193 -34.13 3.58 1.32
CA ILE A 193 -35.44 4.02 1.83
C ILE A 193 -36.05 5.09 0.90
N LEU A 194 -35.27 6.08 0.49
CA LEU A 194 -35.73 7.13 -0.44
C LEU A 194 -36.19 6.54 -1.79
N ILE A 195 -35.49 5.53 -2.30
CA ILE A 195 -35.88 4.84 -3.54
C ILE A 195 -37.18 4.03 -3.34
N GLU A 196 -37.29 3.29 -2.23
CA GLU A 196 -38.47 2.51 -1.90
C GLU A 196 -39.72 3.38 -1.70
N GLU A 197 -39.53 4.61 -1.21
CA GLU A 197 -40.59 5.60 -1.01
C GLU A 197 -40.91 6.41 -2.28
N GLY A 198 -40.17 6.21 -3.38
CA GLY A 198 -40.39 6.90 -4.66
C GLY A 198 -39.87 8.35 -4.69
N GLU A 199 -38.99 8.72 -3.76
CA GLU A 199 -38.36 10.05 -3.69
C GLU A 199 -37.22 10.23 -4.70
N GLY A 200 -36.71 9.13 -5.27
CA GLY A 200 -35.67 9.10 -6.30
C GLY A 200 -35.44 7.68 -6.85
N ALA A 201 -34.51 7.54 -7.78
CA ALA A 201 -34.09 6.28 -8.38
C ALA A 201 -32.62 5.96 -8.05
N GLY A 202 -32.17 4.75 -8.36
CA GLY A 202 -30.80 4.32 -8.05
C GLY A 202 -29.72 5.19 -8.71
N GLU A 203 -30.00 5.64 -9.93
CA GLU A 203 -29.18 6.55 -10.73
C GLU A 203 -29.06 7.98 -10.19
N ASP A 204 -29.92 8.37 -9.24
CA ASP A 204 -29.84 9.69 -8.58
C ASP A 204 -28.76 9.74 -7.49
N PHE A 205 -28.11 8.61 -7.20
CA PHE A 205 -27.12 8.48 -6.14
C PHE A 205 -25.73 8.07 -6.67
N TRP A 206 -24.70 8.82 -6.30
CA TRP A 206 -23.31 8.39 -6.41
C TRP A 206 -22.85 7.75 -5.11
N VAL A 207 -22.48 6.47 -5.16
CA VAL A 207 -22.14 5.69 -3.95
C VAL A 207 -20.63 5.56 -3.79
N PHE A 208 -20.12 5.81 -2.60
CA PHE A 208 -18.70 5.76 -2.27
C PHE A 208 -18.47 4.75 -1.15
N GLY A 209 -17.65 3.72 -1.41
CA GLY A 209 -17.26 2.73 -0.42
C GLY A 209 -16.06 3.21 0.39
N GLY A 210 -16.27 3.41 1.69
CA GLY A 210 -15.27 3.96 2.61
C GLY A 210 -15.14 5.47 2.59
N TYR A 211 -14.24 5.98 3.43
CA TYR A 211 -13.93 7.40 3.54
C TYR A 211 -12.46 7.61 3.94
N ALA A 212 -11.99 8.84 3.79
CA ALA A 212 -10.72 9.32 4.34
C ALA A 212 -11.00 10.11 5.63
N GLY A 213 -10.22 9.83 6.67
CA GLY A 213 -10.42 10.41 8.01
C GLY A 213 -9.16 11.07 8.54
N TRP A 214 -9.31 12.26 9.10
CA TRP A 214 -8.23 12.99 9.77
C TRP A 214 -8.56 13.22 11.23
N GLY A 215 -7.60 12.91 12.09
CA GLY A 215 -7.66 13.25 13.51
C GLY A 215 -7.62 14.77 13.73
N LYS A 216 -7.83 15.17 14.99
CA LYS A 216 -7.78 16.57 15.43
C LYS A 216 -6.48 17.25 14.97
N GLY A 217 -6.61 18.31 14.17
CA GLY A 217 -5.49 19.12 13.68
C GLY A 217 -4.70 18.53 12.50
N GLN A 218 -4.84 17.23 12.23
CA GLN A 218 -4.01 16.52 11.25
C GLN A 218 -4.14 17.09 9.83
N LEU A 219 -5.36 17.32 9.33
CA LEU A 219 -5.55 17.89 7.98
C LEU A 219 -4.93 19.29 7.85
N ARG A 220 -4.95 20.09 8.94
CA ARG A 220 -4.32 21.41 8.95
C ARG A 220 -2.79 21.28 8.83
N GLU A 221 -2.18 20.38 9.58
CA GLU A 221 -0.74 20.10 9.50
C GLU A 221 -0.34 19.61 8.10
N GLU A 222 -1.16 18.75 7.47
CA GLU A 222 -0.91 18.26 6.11
C GLU A 222 -1.06 19.37 5.05
N LEU A 223 -1.99 20.32 5.23
CA LEU A 223 -2.11 21.51 4.39
C LEU A 223 -0.89 22.44 4.56
N GLU A 224 -0.44 22.67 5.80
CA GLU A 224 0.75 23.50 6.09
C GLU A 224 2.03 22.93 5.48
N ARG A 225 2.15 21.59 5.45
CA ARG A 225 3.24 20.86 4.77
C ARG A 225 3.06 20.75 3.25
N LYS A 226 1.98 21.33 2.69
CA LYS A 226 1.66 21.30 1.25
C LYS A 226 1.45 19.90 0.68
N SER A 227 0.95 18.96 1.50
CA SER A 227 0.50 17.64 1.03
C SER A 227 -0.81 17.73 0.24
N TRP A 228 -1.60 18.79 0.46
CA TRP A 228 -2.88 19.02 -0.18
C TRP A 228 -3.02 20.48 -0.66
N HIS A 229 -3.75 20.67 -1.75
CA HIS A 229 -4.29 21.97 -2.14
C HIS A 229 -5.77 22.00 -1.80
N MET A 230 -6.16 22.90 -0.90
CA MET A 230 -7.55 23.11 -0.56
C MET A 230 -8.20 24.06 -1.56
N ALA A 231 -9.39 23.73 -2.05
CA ALA A 231 -10.14 24.51 -3.02
C ALA A 231 -11.64 24.55 -2.67
N SER A 232 -12.29 25.68 -2.95
CA SER A 232 -13.74 25.82 -2.92
C SER A 232 -14.28 25.64 -4.33
N ALA A 233 -15.29 24.79 -4.49
CA ALA A 233 -15.85 24.41 -5.78
C ALA A 233 -17.34 24.77 -5.86
N ASP A 234 -17.77 25.22 -7.04
CA ASP A 234 -19.20 25.26 -7.40
C ASP A 234 -19.75 23.81 -7.48
N SER A 235 -20.96 23.59 -6.98
CA SER A 235 -21.56 22.24 -6.96
C SER A 235 -21.77 21.67 -8.37
N GLY A 236 -22.03 22.51 -9.37
CA GLY A 236 -22.13 22.12 -10.77
C GLY A 236 -20.85 21.48 -11.29
N LEU A 237 -19.68 21.99 -10.90
CA LEU A 237 -18.39 21.40 -11.28
C LEU A 237 -18.19 20.00 -10.69
N VAL A 238 -18.54 19.81 -9.41
CA VAL A 238 -18.44 18.50 -8.75
C VAL A 238 -19.37 17.49 -9.41
N LEU A 239 -20.62 17.90 -9.70
CA LEU A 239 -21.63 17.05 -10.31
C LEU A 239 -21.30 16.68 -11.76
N GLU A 240 -20.89 17.64 -12.59
CA GLU A 240 -20.37 17.34 -13.93
C GLU A 240 -19.18 16.38 -13.85
N GLU A 241 -18.33 16.63 -12.86
CA GLU A 241 -17.23 15.77 -12.41
C GLU A 241 -17.58 14.28 -12.43
N LEU A 242 -18.55 13.98 -11.56
CA LEU A 242 -19.05 12.65 -11.28
C LEU A 242 -19.84 12.08 -12.47
N SER A 243 -20.66 12.90 -13.13
CA SER A 243 -21.43 12.48 -14.32
C SER A 243 -20.54 12.14 -15.51
N ARG A 244 -19.40 12.83 -15.69
CA ARG A 244 -18.42 12.50 -16.72
C ARG A 244 -17.79 11.13 -16.44
N GLN A 245 -17.36 10.90 -15.20
CA GLN A 245 -16.75 9.64 -14.78
C GLN A 245 -17.74 8.46 -14.85
N ALA A 246 -19.01 8.66 -14.49
CA ALA A 246 -20.02 7.61 -14.57
C ALA A 246 -20.31 7.17 -16.01
N ARG A 247 -20.26 8.09 -16.98
CA ARG A 247 -20.55 7.79 -18.40
C ARG A 247 -19.42 7.07 -19.12
N ASP A 248 -18.17 7.46 -18.87
CA ASP A 248 -16.99 6.91 -19.55
C ASP A 248 -15.80 6.85 -18.58
N PRO A 249 -15.77 5.87 -17.67
CA PRO A 249 -14.70 5.75 -16.69
C PRO A 249 -13.43 5.15 -17.33
N ASP A 250 -12.38 5.96 -17.50
CA ASP A 250 -11.02 5.45 -17.73
C ASP A 250 -10.43 4.96 -16.39
N LEU A 251 -10.84 3.77 -15.95
CA LEU A 251 -10.48 3.20 -14.65
C LEU A 251 -8.97 3.04 -14.46
N LEU A 252 -8.24 2.75 -15.54
CA LEU A 252 -6.79 2.56 -15.52
C LEU A 252 -6.02 3.90 -15.50
N ASP A 253 -6.64 5.01 -15.92
CA ASP A 253 -6.12 6.36 -15.66
C ASP A 253 -6.20 6.72 -14.16
N ALA A 254 -7.03 6.00 -13.40
CA ALA A 254 -7.20 6.17 -11.96
C ALA A 254 -7.60 7.61 -11.57
N GLY A 255 -8.30 8.34 -12.44
CA GLY A 255 -8.74 9.72 -12.21
C GLY A 255 -7.62 10.76 -12.19
N LEU A 256 -6.46 10.46 -12.80
CA LEU A 256 -5.38 11.43 -13.00
C LEU A 256 -5.88 12.61 -13.84
N SER A 257 -6.57 12.34 -14.95
CA SER A 257 -7.19 13.36 -15.81
C SER A 257 -8.11 14.33 -15.05
N THR A 258 -8.96 13.82 -14.15
CA THR A 258 -9.80 14.65 -13.26
C THR A 258 -8.94 15.60 -12.42
N TRP A 259 -7.90 15.07 -11.79
CA TRP A 259 -7.01 15.89 -10.96
C TRP A 259 -6.25 16.93 -11.79
N GLU A 260 -5.76 16.56 -12.98
CA GLU A 260 -5.05 17.47 -13.89
C GLU A 260 -5.93 18.66 -14.32
N ASN A 261 -7.20 18.38 -14.63
CA ASN A 261 -8.20 19.39 -14.97
C ASN A 261 -8.43 20.37 -13.81
N LEU A 262 -8.71 19.85 -12.61
CA LEU A 262 -8.99 20.68 -11.44
C LEU A 262 -7.76 21.50 -10.98
N MET A 263 -6.57 20.90 -11.03
CA MET A 263 -5.32 21.63 -10.74
C MET A 263 -5.06 22.76 -11.74
N SER A 264 -5.39 22.54 -13.01
CA SER A 264 -5.28 23.58 -14.03
C SER A 264 -6.26 24.73 -13.77
N LEU A 265 -7.50 24.44 -13.35
CA LEU A 265 -8.49 25.45 -13.01
C LEU A 265 -8.06 26.36 -11.83
N ILE A 266 -7.31 25.83 -10.85
CA ILE A 266 -6.73 26.65 -9.77
C ILE A 266 -5.40 27.33 -10.15
N GLY A 267 -5.00 27.29 -11.41
CA GLY A 267 -3.81 27.98 -11.93
C GLY A 267 -2.49 27.22 -11.72
N LEU A 268 -2.54 25.90 -11.51
CA LEU A 268 -1.37 25.04 -11.28
C LEU A 268 -1.02 24.13 -12.47
N SER A 269 -1.31 24.54 -13.71
CA SER A 269 -0.99 23.76 -14.91
C SER A 269 0.49 23.44 -15.06
N SER A 270 1.39 24.35 -14.67
CA SER A 270 2.84 24.06 -14.70
C SER A 270 3.25 22.93 -13.75
N HIS A 271 2.50 22.74 -12.65
CA HIS A 271 2.72 21.66 -11.70
C HIS A 271 2.22 20.32 -12.24
N VAL A 272 1.08 20.34 -12.93
CA VAL A 272 0.54 19.19 -13.66
C VAL A 272 1.58 18.65 -14.64
N GLU A 273 2.08 19.50 -15.53
CA GLU A 273 3.03 19.09 -16.57
C GLU A 273 4.33 18.51 -16.00
N LYS A 274 4.84 19.06 -14.89
CA LYS A 274 6.05 18.57 -14.23
C LYS A 274 5.89 17.19 -13.58
N THR A 275 4.66 16.80 -13.23
CA THR A 275 4.41 15.59 -12.43
C THR A 275 3.64 14.52 -13.18
N ARG A 276 3.38 14.71 -14.48
CA ARG A 276 2.72 13.74 -15.36
C ARG A 276 3.64 12.55 -15.63
N ASN A 277 3.07 11.33 -15.62
CA ASN A 277 3.78 10.07 -15.81
C ASN A 277 4.95 9.88 -14.81
N SER A 278 4.86 10.50 -13.64
CA SER A 278 5.81 10.31 -12.56
C SER A 278 5.71 8.89 -11.98
N PHE A 279 6.75 8.44 -11.26
CA PHE A 279 6.72 7.14 -10.59
C PHE A 279 5.43 6.88 -9.79
N PRO A 280 4.93 7.83 -8.96
CA PRO A 280 3.67 7.64 -8.24
C PRO A 280 2.43 7.56 -9.16
N ASP A 281 2.40 8.24 -10.31
CA ASP A 281 1.31 8.08 -11.30
C ASP A 281 1.27 6.63 -11.78
N LEU A 282 2.43 6.07 -12.13
CA LEU A 282 2.55 4.69 -12.61
C LEU A 282 2.14 3.68 -11.52
N MET A 283 2.54 3.92 -10.27
CA MET A 283 2.13 3.12 -9.12
C MET A 283 0.61 3.19 -8.87
N LEU A 284 0.00 4.37 -9.03
CA LEU A 284 -1.44 4.55 -8.91
C LEU A 284 -2.20 3.80 -10.01
N LYS A 285 -1.73 3.84 -11.26
CA LYS A 285 -2.33 3.08 -12.37
C LYS A 285 -2.32 1.58 -12.10
N GLU A 286 -1.21 1.06 -11.57
CA GLU A 286 -1.10 -0.35 -11.19
C GLU A 286 -1.96 -0.71 -9.97
N TRP A 287 -2.12 0.22 -9.03
CA TRP A 287 -3.08 0.07 -7.94
C TRP A 287 -4.51 0.02 -8.47
N ALA A 288 -4.87 0.88 -9.41
CA ALA A 288 -6.19 0.91 -10.02
C ALA A 288 -6.50 -0.36 -10.82
N ALA A 289 -5.53 -0.88 -11.58
CA ALA A 289 -5.65 -2.15 -12.28
C ALA A 289 -5.93 -3.34 -11.33
N GLU A 290 -5.43 -3.27 -10.09
CA GLU A 290 -5.62 -4.33 -9.10
C GLU A 290 -6.89 -4.16 -8.25
N ASN A 291 -7.34 -2.93 -7.98
CA ASN A 291 -8.39 -2.66 -6.99
C ASN A 291 -9.68 -2.06 -7.57
N LEU A 292 -9.62 -1.36 -8.71
CA LEU A 292 -10.80 -0.73 -9.33
C LEU A 292 -11.43 -1.59 -10.43
N ILE A 293 -10.68 -2.56 -10.97
CA ILE A 293 -11.12 -3.47 -12.03
C ILE A 293 -11.33 -4.86 -11.46
N GLU A 294 -12.44 -5.49 -11.84
CA GLU A 294 -12.73 -6.85 -11.43
C GLU A 294 -11.85 -7.84 -12.20
N LYS A 295 -11.15 -8.73 -11.47
CA LYS A 295 -10.53 -9.91 -12.07
C LYS A 295 -11.57 -11.02 -12.14
N GLU A 296 -11.88 -11.49 -13.35
CA GLU A 296 -12.84 -12.60 -13.59
C GLU A 296 -12.53 -13.86 -12.75
N GLU A 297 -11.28 -14.05 -12.32
CA GLU A 297 -10.85 -15.21 -11.52
C GLU A 297 -11.50 -15.27 -10.13
N GLU A 298 -11.96 -14.15 -9.54
CA GLU A 298 -12.63 -14.17 -8.24
C GLU A 298 -14.12 -14.54 -8.33
N ARG A 299 -14.73 -14.47 -9.53
CA ARG A 299 -16.08 -15.02 -9.77
C ARG A 299 -16.09 -16.54 -9.96
N LYS A 300 -14.94 -17.19 -10.15
CA LYS A 300 -14.81 -18.66 -10.26
C LYS A 300 -14.34 -19.36 -9.00
N VAL A 301 -14.63 -18.77 -7.84
CA VAL A 301 -14.65 -19.51 -6.59
C VAL A 301 -16.00 -19.31 -5.92
N ASP A 302 -17.07 -19.77 -6.60
CA ASP A 302 -18.02 -20.64 -5.91
C ASP A 302 -17.23 -21.89 -5.49
N ALA A 303 -16.35 -21.74 -4.50
CA ALA A 303 -15.99 -22.86 -3.67
C ALA A 303 -17.34 -23.35 -3.15
N PRO A 304 -17.72 -24.61 -3.42
CA PRO A 304 -18.85 -25.20 -2.72
C PRO A 304 -18.61 -24.92 -1.25
N SER A 305 -19.65 -24.48 -0.53
CA SER A 305 -19.50 -24.19 0.89
C SER A 305 -18.79 -25.38 1.55
N THR A 306 -18.03 -25.17 2.63
CA THR A 306 -17.34 -26.27 3.31
C THR A 306 -18.29 -27.44 3.61
N GLN A 307 -19.59 -27.18 3.72
CA GLN A 307 -20.66 -28.18 3.88
C GLN A 307 -20.96 -29.00 2.60
N ASP A 308 -20.77 -28.45 1.41
CA ASP A 308 -21.01 -29.12 0.12
C ASP A 308 -19.83 -30.04 -0.30
N ILE A 309 -18.59 -29.65 0.00
CA ILE A 309 -17.38 -30.50 -0.20
C ILE A 309 -17.34 -31.66 0.82
N LEU A 310 -17.87 -31.43 2.02
CA LEU A 310 -17.96 -32.44 3.08
C LEU A 310 -18.91 -33.60 2.74
N ARG A 311 -19.82 -33.43 1.77
CA ARG A 311 -20.80 -34.46 1.38
C ARG A 311 -20.33 -35.40 0.26
N THR A 312 -19.30 -35.04 -0.51
CA THR A 312 -18.98 -35.75 -1.77
C THR A 312 -17.58 -36.39 -1.84
N SER A 313 -16.73 -36.21 -0.83
CA SER A 313 -15.39 -36.83 -0.81
C SER A 313 -15.22 -37.76 0.38
N THR A 314 -14.85 -39.02 0.10
CA THR A 314 -14.56 -39.99 1.15
C THR A 314 -13.26 -39.60 1.88
N PRO A 315 -13.09 -39.99 3.16
CA PRO A 315 -11.84 -39.73 3.91
C PRO A 315 -10.58 -40.27 3.21
N VAL A 316 -10.73 -41.32 2.40
CA VAL A 316 -9.65 -41.98 1.66
C VAL A 316 -9.19 -41.11 0.48
N ASP A 317 -10.13 -40.48 -0.26
CA ASP A 317 -9.78 -39.59 -1.37
C ASP A 317 -8.99 -38.35 -0.91
N ARG A 318 -9.29 -37.85 0.30
CA ARG A 318 -8.54 -36.74 0.92
C ARG A 318 -7.13 -37.14 1.30
N LEU A 319 -6.94 -38.38 1.75
CA LEU A 319 -5.65 -38.97 2.10
C LEU A 319 -4.79 -39.25 0.86
N ILE A 320 -5.40 -39.74 -0.22
CA ILE A 320 -4.69 -40.02 -1.48
C ILE A 320 -4.28 -38.70 -2.16
N LYS A 321 -5.14 -37.68 -2.13
CA LYS A 321 -4.82 -36.36 -2.69
C LYS A 321 -3.74 -35.64 -1.85
N SER A 322 -3.83 -35.68 -0.52
CA SER A 322 -2.79 -35.09 0.34
C SER A 322 -1.46 -35.84 0.26
N ALA A 323 -1.48 -37.17 0.08
CA ALA A 323 -0.29 -37.99 -0.15
C ALA A 323 0.34 -37.72 -1.52
N ASN A 324 -0.46 -37.58 -2.58
CA ASN A 324 0.04 -37.21 -3.92
C ASN A 324 0.56 -35.76 -3.97
N GLU A 325 -0.07 -34.82 -3.26
CA GLU A 325 0.40 -33.43 -3.11
C GLU A 325 1.65 -33.33 -2.22
N ALA A 326 1.81 -34.22 -1.24
CA ALA A 326 3.03 -34.36 -0.44
C ALA A 326 4.16 -35.05 -1.21
N ALA A 327 3.84 -35.87 -2.21
CA ALA A 327 4.81 -36.55 -3.07
C ALA A 327 5.36 -35.65 -4.20
N GLN A 328 4.62 -34.62 -4.63
CA GLN A 328 5.04 -33.70 -5.70
C GLN A 328 5.64 -32.37 -5.20
N GLY A 329 5.43 -31.99 -3.94
CA GLY A 329 6.01 -30.79 -3.34
C GLY A 329 7.27 -31.13 -2.55
N SER A 330 8.43 -30.53 -2.90
CA SER A 330 9.60 -30.55 -2.02
C SER A 330 9.17 -30.20 -0.59
N LEU A 331 9.48 -31.06 0.38
CA LEU A 331 9.20 -30.84 1.81
C LEU A 331 9.74 -29.47 2.23
N LEU A 332 8.87 -28.46 2.29
CA LEU A 332 9.20 -27.15 2.85
C LEU A 332 9.55 -27.39 4.33
N GLY A 333 10.78 -27.07 4.67
CA GLY A 333 11.27 -27.14 6.05
C GLY A 333 12.31 -26.05 6.31
N SER A 334 12.71 -25.89 7.56
CA SER A 334 13.87 -25.06 7.91
C SER A 334 15.08 -25.43 7.02
N GLY A 335 15.83 -24.42 6.58
CA GLY A 335 16.94 -24.59 5.64
C GLY A 335 16.55 -24.49 4.16
N THR A 336 15.25 -24.49 3.83
CA THR A 336 14.80 -24.34 2.44
C THR A 336 15.02 -22.90 1.96
N LEU A 337 15.61 -22.75 0.76
CA LEU A 337 15.68 -21.49 0.05
C LEU A 337 14.50 -21.33 -0.91
N VAL A 338 13.91 -20.16 -0.91
CA VAL A 338 12.86 -19.75 -1.85
C VAL A 338 13.24 -18.38 -2.41
N ALA A 339 12.89 -18.11 -3.67
CA ALA A 339 13.13 -16.83 -4.32
C ALA A 339 11.81 -16.22 -4.77
N ALA A 340 11.75 -14.89 -4.81
CA ALA A 340 10.60 -14.19 -5.38
C ALA A 340 10.40 -14.59 -6.85
N SER A 341 9.15 -14.62 -7.29
CA SER A 341 8.76 -15.07 -8.63
C SER A 341 9.33 -14.21 -9.76
N THR A 342 9.44 -14.80 -10.95
CA THR A 342 9.89 -14.18 -12.22
C THR A 342 8.73 -13.75 -13.13
N THR A 343 7.51 -13.64 -12.60
CA THR A 343 6.32 -13.23 -13.36
C THR A 343 6.50 -11.84 -14.01
N SER A 344 5.86 -11.62 -15.16
CA SER A 344 5.90 -10.34 -15.90
C SER A 344 5.50 -9.17 -15.02
N ARG A 345 4.44 -9.33 -14.23
CA ARG A 345 4.06 -8.43 -13.14
C ARG A 345 4.51 -9.00 -11.81
N SER A 346 5.33 -8.24 -11.10
CA SER A 346 5.77 -8.60 -9.75
C SER A 346 4.58 -8.66 -8.78
N PRO A 347 4.41 -9.75 -8.00
CA PRO A 347 3.41 -9.83 -6.95
C PRO A 347 3.69 -8.90 -5.76
N HIS A 348 4.87 -8.27 -5.77
CA HIS A 348 5.36 -7.37 -4.72
C HIS A 348 5.49 -5.93 -5.23
N LEU A 349 4.88 -5.61 -6.38
CA LEU A 349 4.91 -4.26 -6.95
C LEU A 349 4.26 -3.24 -6.01
N LEU A 350 3.01 -3.47 -5.63
CA LEU A 350 2.24 -2.53 -4.79
C LEU A 350 2.45 -2.73 -3.29
N ASN A 351 2.85 -3.93 -2.86
CA ASN A 351 2.94 -4.29 -1.45
C ASN A 351 4.22 -5.07 -1.14
N ARG A 352 4.87 -4.72 -0.02
CA ARG A 352 6.13 -5.34 0.45
C ARG A 352 7.20 -5.33 -0.65
N GLN A 353 7.51 -4.16 -1.19
CA GLN A 353 8.45 -3.98 -2.30
C GLN A 353 9.82 -4.63 -2.04
N TYR A 354 10.27 -4.66 -0.79
CA TYR A 354 11.50 -5.34 -0.37
C TYR A 354 11.54 -6.85 -0.71
N MET A 355 10.39 -7.49 -0.93
CA MET A 355 10.28 -8.88 -1.38
C MET A 355 10.48 -9.04 -2.89
N HIS A 356 10.31 -8.00 -3.69
CA HIS A 356 10.56 -8.08 -5.13
C HIS A 356 12.02 -8.48 -5.38
N LYS A 357 12.28 -9.52 -6.19
CA LYS A 357 13.62 -10.11 -6.41
C LYS A 357 14.36 -10.50 -5.12
N SER A 358 13.65 -10.99 -4.11
CA SER A 358 14.25 -11.43 -2.84
C SER A 358 14.64 -12.91 -2.86
N VAL A 359 15.66 -13.25 -2.09
CA VAL A 359 16.03 -14.64 -1.77
C VAL A 359 15.81 -14.85 -0.28
N VAL A 360 14.94 -15.78 0.08
CA VAL A 360 14.50 -16.03 1.47
C VAL A 360 14.97 -17.42 1.90
N LEU A 361 15.59 -17.47 3.08
CA LEU A 361 15.87 -18.70 3.80
C LEU A 361 14.81 -18.94 4.87
N LEU A 362 14.13 -20.09 4.82
CA LEU A 362 13.24 -20.50 5.90
C LEU A 362 14.07 -20.94 7.10
N ILE A 363 13.86 -20.29 8.25
CA ILE A 363 14.57 -20.61 9.50
C ILE A 363 13.70 -21.45 10.44
N GLN A 364 12.39 -21.32 10.34
CA GLN A 364 11.41 -22.08 11.10
C GLN A 364 10.17 -22.32 10.25
N GLU A 365 9.69 -23.55 10.28
CA GLU A 365 8.47 -24.00 9.61
C GLU A 365 7.71 -24.87 10.61
N ASP A 366 6.61 -24.36 11.15
CA ASP A 366 5.76 -25.08 12.11
C ASP A 366 4.29 -25.04 11.68
N GLU A 367 3.38 -25.56 12.50
CA GLU A 367 1.95 -25.60 12.17
C GLU A 367 1.29 -24.22 12.14
N VAL A 368 1.89 -23.22 12.80
CA VAL A 368 1.33 -21.88 13.02
C VAL A 368 1.86 -20.88 12.00
N ALA A 369 3.13 -20.97 11.59
CA ALA A 369 3.75 -20.02 10.67
C ALA A 369 4.95 -20.60 9.91
N SER A 370 5.25 -19.97 8.78
CA SER A 370 6.57 -20.01 8.15
C SER A 370 7.33 -18.75 8.56
N ILE A 371 8.56 -18.90 9.04
CA ILE A 371 9.45 -17.79 9.39
C ILE A 371 10.71 -17.91 8.54
N GLY A 372 11.08 -16.82 7.88
CA GLY A 372 12.27 -16.77 7.04
C GLY A 372 13.02 -15.45 7.17
N VAL A 373 14.21 -15.43 6.59
CA VAL A 373 15.07 -14.25 6.51
C VAL A 373 15.48 -13.99 5.07
N ILE A 374 15.45 -12.73 4.65
CA ILE A 374 15.92 -12.32 3.33
C ILE A 374 17.45 -12.23 3.34
N LEU A 375 18.08 -12.84 2.34
CA LEU A 375 19.53 -13.00 2.24
C LEU A 375 20.21 -11.98 1.32
N ASN A 376 19.45 -11.25 0.50
CA ASN A 376 20.01 -10.32 -0.48
C ASN A 376 19.54 -8.87 -0.27
N ARG A 377 19.36 -8.44 0.98
CA ARG A 377 18.94 -7.07 1.32
C ARG A 377 19.92 -6.42 2.28
N PRO A 378 21.06 -5.90 1.81
CA PRO A 378 21.99 -5.20 2.68
C PRO A 378 21.38 -3.89 3.20
N SER A 379 21.57 -3.62 4.49
CA SER A 379 21.24 -2.34 5.10
C SER A 379 22.45 -1.39 5.10
N GLY A 380 22.22 -0.11 5.40
CA GLY A 380 23.31 0.85 5.59
C GLY A 380 24.09 0.63 6.88
N ASN A 381 23.58 -0.22 7.77
CA ASN A 381 24.23 -0.55 9.02
C ASN A 381 25.15 -1.79 8.86
N GLY A 382 26.23 -1.81 9.61
CA GLY A 382 27.15 -2.94 9.70
C GLY A 382 27.57 -3.22 11.14
N VAL A 383 27.97 -4.45 11.39
CA VAL A 383 28.67 -4.83 12.62
C VAL A 383 30.16 -4.65 12.40
N GLU A 384 30.78 -3.89 13.28
CA GLU A 384 32.22 -3.74 13.31
C GLU A 384 32.86 -4.87 14.11
N ILE A 385 33.80 -5.57 13.49
CA ILE A 385 34.51 -6.70 14.07
C ILE A 385 36.00 -6.41 13.97
N THR A 386 36.68 -6.38 15.12
CA THR A 386 38.13 -6.18 15.17
C THR A 386 38.85 -7.52 15.21
N VAL A 387 39.72 -7.77 14.24
CA VAL A 387 40.53 -9.00 14.14
C VAL A 387 42.00 -8.59 14.09
N LYS A 388 42.79 -8.99 15.09
CA LYS A 388 44.24 -8.71 15.18
C LYS A 388 44.58 -7.21 14.99
N GLY A 389 43.71 -6.31 15.46
CA GLY A 389 43.87 -4.86 15.34
C GLY A 389 43.33 -4.23 14.06
N GLU A 390 42.89 -5.03 13.08
CA GLU A 390 42.22 -4.56 11.88
C GLU A 390 40.70 -4.50 12.10
N ARG A 391 40.07 -3.38 11.70
CA ARG A 391 38.63 -3.18 11.82
C ARG A 391 37.94 -3.58 10.52
N ILE A 392 37.08 -4.58 10.59
CA ILE A 392 36.29 -5.07 9.45
C ILE A 392 34.82 -4.76 9.71
N VAL A 393 34.15 -4.10 8.76
CA VAL A 393 32.71 -3.82 8.83
C VAL A 393 31.95 -4.85 8.01
N LYS A 394 31.14 -5.67 8.67
CA LYS A 394 30.27 -6.65 8.02
C LYS A 394 28.85 -6.08 7.89
N PRO A 395 28.22 -6.05 6.70
CA PRO A 395 26.87 -5.54 6.56
C PRO A 395 25.86 -6.36 7.36
N ILE A 396 24.89 -5.66 7.94
CA ILE A 396 23.67 -6.27 8.48
C ILE A 396 22.68 -6.37 7.33
N LEU A 397 22.20 -7.57 7.05
CA LEU A 397 21.13 -7.82 6.09
C LEU A 397 19.76 -7.62 6.76
N PHE A 398 18.83 -7.02 6.03
CA PHE A 398 17.43 -6.92 6.43
C PHE A 398 16.71 -8.25 6.16
N GLY A 399 16.36 -8.96 7.23
CA GLY A 399 15.68 -10.26 7.16
C GLY A 399 14.14 -10.17 7.10
N GLY A 400 13.56 -9.04 7.52
CA GLY A 400 12.13 -8.77 7.48
C GLY A 400 11.68 -7.77 8.55
N GLU A 401 10.39 -7.42 8.52
CA GLU A 401 9.81 -6.34 9.32
C GLU A 401 9.65 -6.67 10.82
N PHE A 402 9.63 -7.95 11.18
CA PHE A 402 9.41 -8.35 12.57
C PHE A 402 10.73 -8.40 13.34
N SER A 403 10.82 -7.59 14.38
CA SER A 403 11.89 -7.68 15.36
C SER A 403 11.64 -8.84 16.34
N MET A 404 12.70 -9.54 16.71
CA MET A 404 12.68 -10.44 17.87
C MET A 404 12.54 -9.55 19.13
N LYS A 405 11.59 -9.85 20.03
CA LYS A 405 11.36 -9.04 21.26
C LYS A 405 12.67 -8.85 22.06
N ASP A 406 12.84 -7.67 22.65
CA ASP A 406 13.93 -7.23 23.57
C ASP A 406 15.31 -6.86 22.98
N SER A 407 15.32 -6.17 21.81
CA SER A 407 16.51 -5.83 20.99
C SER A 407 16.97 -7.04 20.17
N PRO A 408 17.22 -6.93 18.85
CA PRO A 408 17.40 -8.12 18.04
C PRO A 408 18.71 -8.82 18.42
N PRO A 409 18.70 -10.08 18.92
CA PRO A 409 19.87 -10.90 18.70
C PRO A 409 20.02 -11.01 17.19
N LEU A 410 21.02 -10.32 16.64
CA LEU A 410 21.40 -10.47 15.25
C LEU A 410 21.54 -11.97 14.96
N LEU A 411 20.95 -12.43 13.86
CA LEU A 411 21.07 -13.82 13.46
C LEU A 411 22.38 -13.99 12.70
N TRP A 412 23.26 -14.84 13.25
CA TRP A 412 24.53 -15.19 12.61
C TRP A 412 24.40 -16.54 11.92
N LEU A 413 24.65 -16.55 10.62
CA LEU A 413 24.61 -17.77 9.80
C LEU A 413 25.97 -18.04 9.16
N HIS A 414 26.33 -19.32 9.06
CA HIS A 414 27.50 -19.79 8.32
C HIS A 414 27.18 -21.05 7.52
N ASN A 415 27.99 -21.32 6.49
CA ASN A 415 27.91 -22.55 5.71
C ASN A 415 29.27 -23.29 5.65
N LYS A 416 30.20 -22.95 6.55
CA LYS A 416 31.59 -23.41 6.48
C LYS A 416 31.76 -24.82 7.03
N LYS A 417 32.39 -25.71 6.25
CA LYS A 417 32.64 -27.12 6.65
C LYS A 417 33.44 -27.25 7.95
N SER A 418 34.51 -26.45 8.14
CA SER A 418 35.33 -26.50 9.36
C SER A 418 34.53 -26.16 10.62
N LEU A 419 33.67 -25.15 10.56
CA LEU A 419 32.78 -24.77 11.66
C LEU A 419 31.74 -25.84 11.97
N LYS A 420 31.19 -26.51 10.95
CA LYS A 420 30.27 -27.65 11.11
C LYS A 420 30.95 -28.83 11.80
N THR A 421 32.18 -29.18 11.41
CA THR A 421 32.98 -30.23 12.04
C THR A 421 33.28 -29.91 13.51
N ALA A 422 33.56 -28.63 13.81
CA ALA A 422 33.77 -28.13 15.17
C ALA A 422 32.46 -27.95 15.97
N LYS A 423 31.30 -28.26 15.39
CA LYS A 423 29.97 -28.12 15.99
C LYS A 423 29.66 -26.71 16.51
N ILE A 424 30.11 -25.69 15.79
CA ILE A 424 29.84 -24.28 16.11
C ILE A 424 28.44 -23.92 15.60
N GLY A 425 27.49 -23.77 16.52
CA GLY A 425 26.07 -23.50 16.20
C GLY A 425 25.24 -24.76 15.97
N LYS A 426 24.11 -24.61 15.25
CA LYS A 426 23.14 -25.68 14.94
C LYS A 426 22.67 -25.60 13.48
N PRO A 427 22.44 -26.74 12.80
CA PRO A 427 21.90 -26.74 11.45
C PRO A 427 20.48 -26.16 11.39
N LEU A 428 20.20 -25.40 10.33
CA LEU A 428 18.86 -25.03 9.90
C LEU A 428 18.37 -26.09 8.93
N GLY A 429 17.53 -27.01 9.42
CA GLY A 429 17.02 -28.13 8.63
C GLY A 429 17.81 -29.42 8.79
N LEU A 430 17.38 -30.43 8.01
CA LEU A 430 17.91 -31.79 8.08
C LEU A 430 18.89 -32.13 6.93
N ALA A 431 19.08 -31.21 5.98
CA ALA A 431 19.95 -31.43 4.83
C ALA A 431 21.43 -31.50 5.24
N SER A 432 22.21 -32.37 4.59
CA SER A 432 23.65 -32.55 4.84
C SER A 432 24.48 -31.29 4.55
N ASN A 433 24.02 -30.44 3.63
CA ASN A 433 24.61 -29.14 3.30
C ASN A 433 23.88 -27.95 3.97
N ALA A 434 23.11 -28.19 5.04
CA ALA A 434 22.37 -27.13 5.73
C ALA A 434 23.26 -25.94 6.14
N ILE A 435 22.70 -24.73 6.05
CA ILE A 435 23.22 -23.52 6.69
C ILE A 435 23.09 -23.68 8.20
N TRP A 436 24.08 -23.23 8.96
CA TRP A 436 24.05 -23.30 10.41
C TRP A 436 23.79 -21.92 11.02
N LYS A 437 22.93 -21.88 12.03
CA LYS A 437 22.77 -20.71 12.90
C LYS A 437 23.70 -20.81 14.10
N CYS A 438 24.33 -19.73 14.48
CA CYS A 438 25.17 -19.64 15.67
C CYS A 438 24.91 -18.35 16.43
N THR A 439 25.46 -18.27 17.64
CA THR A 439 25.48 -17.02 18.43
C THR A 439 26.64 -16.13 17.98
N ALA A 440 26.53 -14.83 18.25
CA ALA A 440 27.63 -13.89 18.01
C ALA A 440 28.91 -14.30 18.77
N GLN A 441 28.79 -14.80 20.00
CA GLN A 441 29.92 -15.25 20.82
C GLN A 441 30.64 -16.44 20.18
N GLU A 442 29.89 -17.43 19.69
CA GLU A 442 30.44 -18.59 18.98
C GLU A 442 31.19 -18.17 17.71
N ALA A 443 30.59 -17.27 16.92
CA ALA A 443 31.21 -16.76 15.70
C ALA A 443 32.51 -15.99 16.00
N LEU A 444 32.47 -15.01 16.91
CA LEU A 444 33.63 -14.21 17.28
C LEU A 444 34.77 -15.06 17.86
N LYS A 445 34.47 -16.00 18.75
CA LYS A 445 35.47 -16.95 19.30
C LYS A 445 36.10 -17.82 18.21
N SER A 446 35.33 -18.24 17.21
CA SER A 446 35.86 -19.02 16.09
C SER A 446 36.75 -18.19 15.15
N ILE A 447 36.56 -16.87 15.10
CA ILE A 447 37.43 -15.94 14.36
C ILE A 447 38.73 -15.72 15.13
N GLU A 448 38.65 -15.48 16.44
CA GLU A 448 39.81 -15.28 17.32
C GLU A 448 40.75 -16.49 17.32
N THR A 449 40.20 -17.70 17.32
CA THR A 449 40.98 -18.95 17.28
C THR A 449 41.53 -19.30 15.90
N GLY A 450 41.19 -18.53 14.85
CA GLY A 450 41.62 -18.77 13.48
C GLY A 450 40.92 -19.95 12.79
N LEU A 451 39.83 -20.47 13.37
CA LEU A 451 39.03 -21.55 12.78
C LEU A 451 38.19 -21.07 11.57
N SER A 452 37.89 -19.77 11.54
CA SER A 452 37.14 -19.10 10.47
C SER A 452 37.54 -17.63 10.34
N ASN A 453 37.09 -16.99 9.27
CA ASN A 453 37.26 -15.57 9.01
C ASN A 453 35.92 -14.82 9.13
N VAL A 454 35.97 -13.49 9.25
CA VAL A 454 34.76 -12.63 9.26
C VAL A 454 33.89 -12.86 8.01
N HIS A 455 34.51 -13.16 6.87
CA HIS A 455 33.83 -13.47 5.62
C HIS A 455 33.17 -14.85 5.59
N ASP A 456 33.30 -15.72 6.61
CA ASP A 456 32.55 -16.99 6.62
C ASP A 456 31.11 -16.83 7.16
N PHE A 457 30.76 -15.64 7.67
CA PHE A 457 29.48 -15.36 8.32
C PHE A 457 28.63 -14.35 7.55
N ILE A 458 27.32 -14.44 7.73
CA ILE A 458 26.36 -13.38 7.44
C ILE A 458 25.59 -13.00 8.70
N ILE A 459 25.22 -11.73 8.79
CA ILE A 459 24.57 -11.14 9.96
C ILE A 459 23.26 -10.55 9.49
N ILE A 460 22.16 -10.94 10.13
CA ILE A 460 20.81 -10.56 9.70
C ILE A 460 20.05 -9.94 10.87
N SER A 461 19.28 -8.89 10.60
CA SER A 461 18.35 -8.28 11.53
C SER A 461 16.91 -8.44 11.05
N GLY A 462 16.02 -8.82 11.97
CA GLY A 462 14.60 -9.02 11.69
C GLY A 462 14.29 -10.32 10.95
N VAL A 463 13.00 -10.65 10.90
CA VAL A 463 12.47 -11.85 10.23
C VAL A 463 11.21 -11.52 9.46
N SER A 464 10.94 -12.31 8.43
CA SER A 464 9.70 -12.30 7.67
C SER A 464 8.81 -13.45 8.14
N VAL A 465 7.53 -13.16 8.40
CA VAL A 465 6.57 -14.12 8.94
C VAL A 465 5.39 -14.27 7.99
N TRP A 466 5.03 -15.52 7.70
CA TRP A 466 3.83 -15.91 6.97
C TRP A 466 2.96 -16.81 7.85
N THR A 467 1.82 -16.29 8.32
CA THR A 467 0.93 -17.03 9.21
C THR A 467 0.17 -18.13 8.47
N LYS A 468 -0.03 -19.25 9.15
CA LYS A 468 -0.90 -20.35 8.74
C LYS A 468 -2.20 -20.20 9.53
N GLY A 469 -3.32 -20.11 8.83
CA GLY A 469 -4.64 -20.03 9.47
C GLY A 469 -5.14 -21.43 9.84
N GLU A 470 -6.20 -21.49 10.65
CA GLU A 470 -6.88 -22.76 10.92
C GLU A 470 -7.68 -23.24 9.68
N LYS A 471 -7.55 -24.54 9.36
CA LYS A 471 -8.35 -25.35 8.42
C LYS A 471 -8.30 -24.98 6.91
N GLY A 472 -7.77 -25.92 6.10
CA GLY A 472 -8.18 -26.15 4.70
C GLY A 472 -7.63 -25.22 3.60
N ILE A 473 -7.13 -24.03 3.92
CA ILE A 473 -6.48 -23.14 2.94
C ILE A 473 -4.96 -23.25 3.10
N VAL A 474 -4.25 -23.57 2.01
CA VAL A 474 -2.77 -23.55 2.00
C VAL A 474 -2.30 -22.12 2.26
N ARG A 475 -1.86 -21.86 3.49
CA ARG A 475 -1.29 -20.58 3.97
C ARG A 475 0.20 -20.78 4.32
N GLY A 476 0.86 -19.76 4.88
CA GLY A 476 2.32 -19.76 5.07
C GLY A 476 3.08 -19.67 3.74
N MET A 477 4.38 -19.96 3.77
CA MET A 477 5.24 -19.90 2.56
C MET A 477 4.76 -20.88 1.47
N LYS A 478 4.27 -22.06 1.86
CA LYS A 478 3.67 -23.04 0.93
C LYS A 478 2.52 -22.42 0.12
N GLY A 479 1.70 -21.59 0.77
CA GLY A 479 0.60 -20.88 0.13
C GLY A 479 1.09 -19.84 -0.86
N GLU A 480 2.13 -19.08 -0.51
CA GLU A 480 2.70 -18.06 -1.40
C GLU A 480 3.37 -18.69 -2.64
N ILE A 481 4.01 -19.85 -2.50
CA ILE A 481 4.54 -20.62 -3.64
C ILE A 481 3.40 -21.12 -4.54
N LYS A 482 2.32 -21.67 -3.94
CA LYS A 482 1.17 -22.13 -4.72
C LYS A 482 0.48 -20.99 -5.48
N LYS A 483 0.49 -19.77 -4.93
CA LYS A 483 0.01 -18.55 -5.59
C LYS A 483 0.99 -17.98 -6.62
N GLY A 484 2.12 -18.65 -6.86
CA GLY A 484 3.13 -18.21 -7.83
C GLY A 484 3.92 -16.97 -7.39
N LYS A 485 3.92 -16.63 -6.09
CA LYS A 485 4.65 -15.45 -5.57
C LYS A 485 6.11 -15.73 -5.25
N PHE A 486 6.40 -16.98 -4.87
CA PHE A 486 7.75 -17.49 -4.64
C PHE A 486 7.95 -18.79 -5.40
N VAL A 487 9.20 -19.12 -5.69
CA VAL A 487 9.63 -20.36 -6.30
C VAL A 487 10.69 -21.02 -5.40
N GLY A 488 10.70 -22.35 -5.33
CA GLY A 488 11.73 -23.09 -4.60
C GLY A 488 13.08 -22.98 -5.31
N VAL A 489 14.16 -22.80 -4.55
CA VAL A 489 15.53 -22.77 -5.09
C VAL A 489 16.14 -24.16 -4.93
N GLY A 490 16.10 -24.96 -5.99
CA GLY A 490 16.65 -26.31 -6.00
C GLY A 490 16.42 -27.05 -7.31
N GLY A 491 17.51 -27.30 -8.05
CA GLY A 491 17.55 -28.11 -9.27
C GLY A 491 19.00 -28.26 -9.74
N GLU A 492 19.30 -29.24 -10.60
CA GLU A 492 20.68 -29.59 -11.04
C GLU A 492 21.50 -28.42 -11.62
N LYS A 493 20.85 -27.31 -12.03
CA LYS A 493 21.47 -26.13 -12.66
C LYS A 493 21.99 -25.07 -11.68
N VAL A 494 21.45 -25.02 -10.46
CA VAL A 494 21.82 -24.04 -9.42
C VAL A 494 22.27 -24.90 -8.26
N GLY A 495 23.55 -24.85 -7.86
CA GLY A 495 24.14 -25.71 -6.81
C GLY A 495 23.56 -25.53 -5.40
N GLY A 496 22.26 -25.28 -5.26
CA GLY A 496 21.53 -24.99 -4.05
C GLY A 496 22.07 -23.73 -3.37
N VAL A 497 22.08 -23.79 -2.04
CA VAL A 497 22.70 -22.79 -1.17
C VAL A 497 24.16 -22.56 -1.54
N ASP A 498 24.90 -23.64 -1.82
CA ASP A 498 26.36 -23.58 -2.03
C ASP A 498 26.71 -22.76 -3.28
N GLY A 499 25.84 -22.74 -4.30
CA GLY A 499 26.04 -21.96 -5.52
C GLY A 499 25.89 -20.45 -5.36
N VAL A 500 25.21 -19.97 -4.32
CA VAL A 500 24.93 -18.53 -4.12
C VAL A 500 25.52 -17.96 -2.82
N TRP A 501 25.99 -18.83 -1.91
CA TRP A 501 26.48 -18.44 -0.58
C TRP A 501 27.62 -17.43 -0.64
N ASP A 502 28.62 -17.65 -1.51
CA ASP A 502 29.79 -16.78 -1.61
C ASP A 502 29.42 -15.36 -2.06
N LYS A 503 28.43 -15.22 -2.94
CA LYS A 503 27.90 -13.91 -3.34
C LYS A 503 27.10 -13.24 -2.22
N ILE A 504 26.27 -14.00 -1.52
CA ILE A 504 25.50 -13.50 -0.37
C ILE A 504 26.44 -12.94 0.71
N VAL A 505 27.53 -13.65 0.99
CA VAL A 505 28.59 -13.23 1.91
C VAL A 505 29.32 -11.96 1.43
N GLY A 506 29.54 -11.84 0.12
CA GLY A 506 30.31 -10.76 -0.51
C GLY A 506 29.57 -9.41 -0.63
N GLN A 507 28.31 -9.35 -0.19
CA GLN A 507 27.54 -8.10 -0.16
C GLN A 507 28.24 -7.04 0.70
N LYS A 508 28.05 -5.77 0.33
CA LYS A 508 28.55 -4.60 1.06
C LYS A 508 27.38 -3.84 1.70
N THR A 509 27.67 -2.95 2.65
CA THR A 509 26.67 -2.03 3.18
C THR A 509 26.16 -1.11 2.08
N ILE A 510 24.87 -0.82 2.10
CA ILE A 510 24.26 0.09 1.12
C ILE A 510 24.42 1.54 1.57
N SER A 511 24.78 2.43 0.64
CA SER A 511 24.93 3.85 0.88
C SER A 511 24.36 4.67 -0.29
N LYS A 512 24.33 6.00 -0.17
CA LYS A 512 23.85 6.87 -1.26
C LYS A 512 24.69 6.67 -2.53
N GLU A 513 26.00 6.51 -2.35
CA GLU A 513 27.00 6.44 -3.42
C GLU A 513 27.01 5.08 -4.14
N ASN A 514 26.58 4.01 -3.45
CA ASN A 514 26.66 2.66 -3.98
C ASN A 514 25.30 1.98 -4.21
N LEU A 515 24.17 2.67 -3.96
CA LEU A 515 22.80 2.14 -4.04
C LEU A 515 22.58 1.30 -5.30
N TYR A 516 22.82 1.86 -6.49
CA TYR A 516 22.60 1.15 -7.76
C TYR A 516 23.46 -0.10 -7.91
N ARG A 517 24.76 -0.02 -7.59
CA ARG A 517 25.70 -1.15 -7.70
C ARG A 517 25.35 -2.26 -6.71
N THR A 518 25.00 -1.89 -5.48
CA THR A 518 24.60 -2.82 -4.43
C THR A 518 23.28 -3.50 -4.75
N THR A 519 22.28 -2.76 -5.23
CA THR A 519 21.00 -3.32 -5.68
C THR A 519 21.19 -4.29 -6.85
N ALA A 520 21.96 -3.91 -7.88
CA ALA A 520 22.25 -4.79 -9.02
C ALA A 520 22.95 -6.09 -8.58
N PHE A 521 23.89 -6.01 -7.62
CA PHE A 521 24.54 -7.19 -7.05
C PHE A 521 23.54 -8.09 -6.29
N SER A 522 22.63 -7.50 -5.52
CA SER A 522 21.55 -8.24 -4.85
C SER A 522 20.56 -8.88 -5.82
N GLU A 523 20.30 -8.26 -6.97
CA GLU A 523 19.47 -8.82 -8.04
C GLU A 523 20.18 -9.98 -8.76
N ASP A 524 21.49 -9.90 -8.98
CA ASP A 524 22.28 -10.99 -9.56
C ASP A 524 22.24 -12.26 -8.69
N ILE A 525 22.27 -12.11 -7.36
CA ILE A 525 22.07 -13.23 -6.41
C ILE A 525 20.70 -13.88 -6.65
N TRP A 526 19.63 -13.08 -6.77
CA TRP A 526 18.29 -13.59 -7.04
C TRP A 526 18.20 -14.27 -8.42
N ARG A 527 18.78 -13.67 -9.46
CA ARG A 527 18.78 -14.19 -10.84
C ARG A 527 19.41 -15.58 -10.93
N GLN A 528 20.49 -15.81 -10.18
CA GLN A 528 21.09 -17.15 -10.07
C GLN A 528 20.19 -18.16 -9.37
N CYS A 529 19.41 -17.75 -8.37
CA CYS A 529 18.47 -18.64 -7.71
C CYS A 529 17.32 -19.09 -8.62
N VAL A 530 16.85 -18.22 -9.52
CA VAL A 530 15.71 -18.50 -10.41
C VAL A 530 16.10 -19.04 -11.79
N GLY A 531 17.39 -19.02 -12.14
CA GLY A 531 17.90 -19.55 -13.41
C GLY A 531 17.69 -18.64 -14.63
N GLY A 532 17.53 -17.34 -14.41
CA GLY A 532 17.26 -16.33 -15.44
C GLY A 532 15.86 -15.71 -15.31
N GLU A 533 15.67 -14.53 -15.91
CA GLU A 533 14.35 -13.90 -16.01
C GLU A 533 13.50 -14.68 -17.02
N GLY A 534 12.29 -15.08 -16.62
CA GLY A 534 11.39 -15.81 -17.51
C GLY A 534 11.10 -14.98 -18.76
N GLY A 535 11.19 -15.58 -19.94
CA GLY A 535 10.92 -14.95 -21.24
C GLY A 535 9.45 -14.57 -21.48
N GLY A 536 8.71 -14.19 -20.43
CA GLY A 536 7.36 -13.66 -20.55
C GLY A 536 7.38 -12.28 -21.22
N GLY A 537 6.36 -11.97 -22.01
CA GLY A 537 6.22 -10.67 -22.65
C GLY A 537 6.30 -9.52 -21.65
N ARG A 538 6.83 -8.37 -22.08
CA ARG A 538 6.87 -7.15 -21.27
C ARG A 538 5.46 -6.60 -21.13
N GLU A 539 4.87 -6.80 -19.95
CA GLU A 539 3.63 -6.15 -19.56
C GLU A 539 3.92 -4.67 -19.28
N MET A 540 3.16 -3.77 -19.90
CA MET A 540 3.37 -2.33 -19.83
C MET A 540 2.34 -1.69 -18.91
N VAL A 541 2.79 -0.72 -18.11
CA VAL A 541 1.87 0.11 -17.31
C VAL A 541 1.02 0.93 -18.27
N TYR A 542 -0.28 0.99 -18.00
CA TYR A 542 -1.28 1.62 -18.86
C TYR A 542 -0.88 3.03 -19.34
N LYS A 543 -0.98 3.25 -20.67
CA LYS A 543 -0.59 4.49 -21.36
C LYS A 543 0.82 4.98 -20.96
N SER A 544 1.80 4.08 -20.86
CA SER A 544 3.20 4.42 -20.62
C SER A 544 4.16 3.52 -21.41
N ASP A 545 5.42 3.92 -21.49
CA ASP A 545 6.54 3.15 -22.01
C ASP A 545 7.33 2.41 -20.90
N VAL A 546 6.77 2.35 -19.69
CA VAL A 546 7.38 1.65 -18.54
C VAL A 546 6.73 0.29 -18.36
N SER A 547 7.54 -0.77 -18.37
CA SER A 547 7.08 -2.11 -18.04
C SER A 547 6.78 -2.26 -16.54
N THR A 548 5.80 -3.09 -16.17
CA THR A 548 5.44 -3.35 -14.76
C THR A 548 6.60 -3.91 -13.95
N ILE A 549 7.50 -4.69 -14.58
CA ILE A 549 8.73 -5.19 -13.93
C ILE A 549 9.72 -4.07 -13.62
N LYS A 550 9.96 -3.16 -14.57
CA LYS A 550 10.79 -1.96 -14.34
C LYS A 550 10.20 -1.09 -13.24
N LEU A 551 8.88 -0.93 -13.21
CA LEU A 551 8.22 -0.20 -12.13
C LEU A 551 8.43 -0.88 -10.77
N ALA A 552 8.42 -2.22 -10.72
CA ALA A 552 8.71 -2.98 -9.50
C ALA A 552 10.18 -2.81 -9.04
N ASP A 553 11.12 -2.74 -9.98
CA ASP A 553 12.52 -2.42 -9.70
C ASP A 553 12.66 -1.01 -9.12
N ASP A 554 11.96 -0.03 -9.70
CA ASP A 554 11.95 1.34 -9.20
C ASP A 554 11.30 1.43 -7.81
N ALA A 555 10.23 0.66 -7.57
CA ALA A 555 9.58 0.58 -6.27
C ALA A 555 10.49 -0.04 -5.19
N LEU A 556 11.24 -1.10 -5.53
CA LEU A 556 12.26 -1.68 -4.65
C LEU A 556 13.38 -0.68 -4.38
N ARG A 557 13.89 0.01 -5.41
CA ARG A 557 14.95 1.01 -5.26
C ARG A 557 14.53 2.16 -4.35
N ASN A 558 13.32 2.70 -4.54
CA ASN A 558 12.77 3.73 -3.67
C ASN A 558 12.58 3.24 -2.23
N TRP A 559 12.15 1.98 -2.05
CA TRP A 559 12.09 1.37 -0.72
C TRP A 559 13.47 1.27 -0.05
N LEU A 560 14.50 0.80 -0.76
CA LEU A 560 15.87 0.71 -0.25
C LEU A 560 16.41 2.10 0.11
N ARG A 561 16.20 3.08 -0.76
CA ARG A 561 16.61 4.48 -0.57
C ARG A 561 16.08 5.05 0.74
N MET A 562 14.78 4.86 1.00
CA MET A 562 14.16 5.33 2.23
C MET A 562 14.58 4.54 3.45
N PHE A 563 14.35 3.23 3.43
CA PHE A 563 14.35 2.43 4.65
C PHE A 563 15.72 1.87 4.99
N MET A 564 16.60 1.66 4.01
CA MET A 564 17.93 1.08 4.23
C MET A 564 19.05 2.11 4.24
N VAL A 565 18.93 3.18 3.46
CA VAL A 565 19.96 4.25 3.36
C VAL A 565 19.58 5.48 4.18
N GLY A 566 18.29 5.79 4.32
CA GLY A 566 17.82 7.01 5.01
C GLY A 566 18.03 8.27 4.18
N ILE A 567 17.90 8.18 2.85
CA ILE A 567 17.90 9.38 2.00
C ILE A 567 16.53 10.04 2.08
N GLU A 568 16.42 11.14 2.82
CA GLU A 568 15.43 12.18 2.57
C GLU A 568 15.93 12.96 1.33
N ASP A 569 15.14 13.04 0.27
CA ASP A 569 15.57 13.66 -0.99
C ASP A 569 15.44 15.19 -0.90
N GLU A 570 16.56 15.90 -0.97
CA GLU A 570 16.60 17.37 -1.04
C GLU A 570 16.27 17.83 -2.47
N GLY A 571 15.03 17.64 -2.92
CA GLY A 571 14.43 18.40 -4.03
C GLY A 571 15.16 18.45 -5.38
N GLU A 572 16.22 17.68 -5.61
CA GLU A 572 16.89 17.65 -6.91
C GLU A 572 16.15 16.69 -7.83
N SER A 573 15.52 17.28 -8.85
CA SER A 573 14.96 16.55 -9.98
C SER A 573 16.08 15.74 -10.65
N LEU A 574 16.17 14.45 -10.33
CA LEU A 574 16.94 13.52 -11.15
C LEU A 574 16.18 13.33 -12.46
N GLY A 575 16.55 14.11 -13.46
CA GLY A 575 16.21 13.83 -14.84
C GLY A 575 16.58 12.38 -15.13
N TYR A 576 15.63 11.65 -15.72
CA TYR A 576 15.83 10.34 -16.31
C TYR A 576 17.06 10.40 -17.23
N GLN A 577 18.24 10.00 -16.74
CA GLN A 577 19.36 9.70 -17.63
C GLN A 577 19.05 8.37 -18.29
N LYS A 578 18.70 8.47 -19.56
CA LYS A 578 18.67 7.37 -20.52
C LYS A 578 20.02 6.65 -20.41
N GLY A 579 19.99 5.37 -20.05
CA GLY A 579 21.21 4.58 -19.90
C GLY A 579 22.05 4.65 -21.16
N GLU A 580 23.29 5.12 -21.03
CA GLU A 580 24.32 4.87 -22.00
C GLU A 580 24.70 3.39 -21.88
N GLU A 581 24.45 2.64 -22.95
CA GLU A 581 25.09 1.36 -23.21
C GLU A 581 26.58 1.65 -23.39
N GLU A 582 27.41 1.30 -22.41
CA GLU A 582 28.85 1.19 -22.63
C GLU A 582 29.11 -0.10 -23.43
N GLU A 583 29.22 0.03 -24.75
CA GLU A 583 30.07 -0.86 -25.55
C GLU A 583 31.54 -0.58 -25.18
N GLY A 584 32.24 -1.63 -24.73
CA GLY A 584 33.67 -1.61 -24.42
C GLY A 584 34.16 -2.95 -23.90
#